data_AF-A0A927VHY7-F1
#
_entry.id   AF-A0A927VHY7-F1
#
_cell.length_a   1.000
_cell.length_b   1.000
_cell.length_c   1.000
_cell.angle_alpha   90.00
_cell.angle_beta   90.00
_cell.angle_gamma   90.00
#
_symmetry.space_group_name_H-M   'P 1'
#
loop_
_entity.id
_entity.type
_entity.pdbx_description
1 polymer ?
#
loop_
_entity_poly.entity_id
_entity_poly.type
_entity_poly.pdbx_seq_one_letter_code
_entity_poly.pdbx_strand_id
1 'polypeptide(L)'
;MRKGNETKKRRKLLPAMLAVALAAVMIVPMGSGIAKADDEPNIGSFKVTVQDTSDDYGKFGEDLLETNADGSGKYAEVAYYRIAIGEKDSAYDTYNWELIDELSDQENLLTLALEGKQTSEGKDAYEVLAAEATKVILSGKITPSAKVAFGKNTDALPAGLYLAVPVKTGEAPKADEENSGNVTITTNEWVYTFAPMLYSMPTKVKEDGSRGTAFDFGPWIPNDTTTAVEIITKAGRDFNYGKIAIEKTLLTYETKDNPIFVYDVIAKKNGVTVYSNVVSMNFEEAGQQTVEVDKIPVGATVTVTEVYSGHSYEIKGGENPRVVTAALEISDENIAAFSNDYDHTFHGGGGIENRFTKEDGNAFEPVRSKEAWE
;
A
#
# COMPACT_ATOMS: atom_id res chain seq x y z
N MET A 1 19.37 22.14 -43.97
CA MET A 1 18.67 20.89 -43.58
C MET A 1 19.04 20.55 -42.14
N ARG A 2 18.22 20.96 -41.17
CA ARG A 2 18.34 20.60 -39.75
C ARG A 2 17.03 19.91 -39.39
N LYS A 3 17.06 18.59 -39.15
CA LYS A 3 15.91 17.86 -38.60
C LYS A 3 16.01 17.94 -37.07
N GLY A 4 15.03 18.61 -36.46
CA GLY A 4 14.83 18.61 -35.01
C GLY A 4 14.33 17.23 -34.57
N ASN A 5 14.90 16.73 -33.48
CA ASN A 5 14.48 15.48 -32.86
C ASN A 5 13.61 15.87 -31.65
N GLU A 6 12.29 15.74 -31.78
CA GLU A 6 11.35 15.94 -30.69
C GLU A 6 11.38 14.73 -29.75
N THR A 7 11.83 14.93 -28.52
CA THR A 7 11.70 13.98 -27.43
C THR A 7 10.26 14.00 -26.90
N LYS A 8 9.47 12.98 -27.28
CA LYS A 8 8.16 12.70 -26.66
C LYS A 8 8.34 12.33 -25.18
N LYS A 9 8.09 13.31 -24.29
CA LYS A 9 7.82 13.04 -22.87
C LYS A 9 6.51 12.26 -22.75
N ARG A 10 6.57 10.98 -22.38
CA ARG A 10 5.39 10.23 -21.89
C ARG A 10 5.04 10.78 -20.51
N ARG A 11 4.05 11.67 -20.43
CA ARG A 11 3.37 12.02 -19.17
C ARG A 11 2.51 10.81 -18.76
N LYS A 12 2.81 10.21 -17.61
CA LYS A 12 1.84 9.36 -16.90
C LYS A 12 0.70 10.28 -16.47
N LEU A 13 -0.44 10.18 -17.14
CA LEU A 13 -1.69 10.78 -16.69
C LEU A 13 -2.22 9.91 -15.55
N LEU A 14 -2.08 10.37 -14.30
CA LEU A 14 -3.05 10.00 -13.27
C LEU A 14 -4.38 10.63 -13.66
N PRO A 15 -5.52 9.93 -13.56
CA PRO A 15 -6.81 10.56 -13.74
C PRO A 15 -7.03 11.46 -12.52
N ALA A 16 -6.92 12.77 -12.72
CA ALA A 16 -7.46 13.75 -11.79
C ALA A 16 -8.99 13.66 -11.87
N MET A 17 -9.59 12.82 -11.02
CA MET A 17 -11.03 12.84 -10.78
C MET A 17 -11.32 13.97 -9.80
N LEU A 18 -11.89 15.04 -10.36
CA LEU A 18 -12.48 16.17 -9.68
C LEU A 18 -13.55 15.67 -8.69
N ALA A 19 -13.22 15.59 -7.40
CA ALA A 19 -14.23 15.40 -6.36
C ALA A 19 -14.93 16.75 -6.16
N VAL A 20 -16.09 16.93 -6.80
CA VAL A 20 -16.96 18.08 -6.58
C VAL A 20 -17.96 17.70 -5.48
N ALA A 21 -17.78 18.25 -4.29
CA ALA A 21 -18.81 18.32 -3.27
C ALA A 21 -18.92 19.76 -2.78
N LEU A 22 -19.69 20.58 -3.50
CA LEU A 22 -20.16 21.86 -2.98
C LEU A 22 -21.39 21.57 -2.10
N ALA A 23 -21.26 21.75 -0.79
CA ALA A 23 -22.39 21.90 0.11
C ALA A 23 -22.26 23.28 0.78
N ALA A 24 -23.34 24.05 0.75
CA ALA A 24 -23.46 25.25 1.58
C ALA A 24 -24.30 24.86 2.79
N VAL A 25 -23.70 24.83 3.98
CA VAL A 25 -24.39 24.59 5.26
C VAL A 25 -24.54 25.92 5.99
N MET A 26 -25.76 26.28 6.39
CA MET A 26 -25.98 27.37 7.33
C MET A 26 -25.68 26.86 8.74
N ILE A 27 -24.64 27.41 9.37
CA ILE A 27 -24.33 27.15 10.78
C ILE A 27 -25.20 28.08 11.64
N VAL A 28 -26.08 27.50 12.46
CA VAL A 28 -26.75 28.22 13.55
C VAL A 28 -26.19 27.68 14.87
N PRO A 29 -25.68 28.53 15.77
CA PRO A 29 -25.18 28.06 17.05
C PRO A 29 -26.36 27.76 17.98
N MET A 30 -26.57 26.50 18.35
CA MET A 30 -27.42 26.14 19.49
C MET A 30 -26.68 25.20 20.42
N GLY A 31 -26.67 25.58 21.70
CA GLY A 31 -25.95 24.89 22.75
C GLY A 31 -26.80 23.87 23.51
N SER A 32 -26.04 22.92 24.06
CA SER A 32 -26.27 22.09 25.24
C SER A 32 -27.33 20.99 25.16
N GLY A 33 -26.84 19.77 24.93
CA GLY A 33 -27.45 18.55 25.40
C GLY A 33 -27.07 17.33 24.57
N ILE A 34 -25.78 16.97 24.49
CA ILE A 34 -25.33 15.76 23.78
C ILE A 34 -26.05 14.54 24.38
N ALA A 35 -27.00 13.98 23.64
CA ALA A 35 -27.58 12.68 23.96
C ALA A 35 -26.46 11.63 23.88
N LYS A 36 -26.42 10.69 24.84
CA LYS A 36 -25.46 9.59 24.74
C LYS A 36 -25.76 8.80 23.47
N ALA A 37 -24.71 8.31 22.80
CA ALA A 37 -24.79 7.59 21.52
C ALA A 37 -25.81 6.42 21.50
N ASP A 38 -26.21 5.89 22.66
CA ASP A 38 -27.15 4.78 22.81
C ASP A 38 -28.64 5.18 22.69
N ASP A 39 -28.97 6.48 22.76
CA ASP A 39 -30.37 6.97 22.74
C ASP A 39 -30.82 7.51 21.36
N GLU A 40 -29.94 7.49 20.36
CA GLU A 40 -30.26 7.99 19.02
C GLU A 40 -30.87 6.92 18.12
N PRO A 41 -31.88 7.26 17.30
CA PRO A 41 -32.46 6.29 16.39
C PRO A 41 -31.44 5.87 15.33
N ASN A 42 -31.27 4.55 15.17
CA ASN A 42 -30.54 3.99 14.03
C ASN A 42 -31.31 4.28 12.75
N ILE A 43 -30.63 4.83 11.75
CA ILE A 43 -31.26 5.32 10.53
C ILE A 43 -30.71 4.72 9.25
N GLY A 44 -29.58 4.03 9.20
CA GLY A 44 -29.18 3.43 7.92
C GLY A 44 -27.92 2.60 7.98
N SER A 45 -27.60 1.94 6.86
CA SER A 45 -26.47 1.03 6.77
C SER A 45 -25.46 1.47 5.71
N PHE A 46 -24.19 1.15 5.94
CA PHE A 46 -23.14 1.30 4.93
C PHE A 46 -22.80 -0.05 4.31
N LYS A 47 -22.34 -0.02 3.06
CA LYS A 47 -21.71 -1.17 2.40
C LYS A 47 -20.47 -0.68 1.67
N VAL A 48 -19.31 -1.18 2.07
CA VAL A 48 -18.04 -0.84 1.42
C VAL A 48 -17.60 -2.00 0.53
N THR A 49 -17.32 -1.73 -0.73
CA THR A 49 -16.82 -2.69 -1.71
C THR A 49 -15.41 -2.33 -2.16
N VAL A 50 -14.63 -3.37 -2.46
CA VAL A 50 -13.33 -3.23 -3.12
C VAL A 50 -13.54 -2.77 -4.56
N GLN A 51 -12.57 -2.04 -5.08
CA GLN A 51 -12.57 -1.60 -6.48
C GLN A 51 -12.57 -2.81 -7.44
N ASP A 52 -13.51 -2.82 -8.40
CA ASP A 52 -13.58 -3.86 -9.44
C ASP A 52 -12.71 -3.47 -10.65
N THR A 53 -11.40 -3.56 -10.47
CA THR A 53 -10.41 -3.32 -11.52
C THR A 53 -9.43 -4.50 -11.62
N SER A 54 -8.79 -4.63 -12.78
CA SER A 54 -7.75 -5.62 -13.04
C SER A 54 -6.53 -4.97 -13.68
N ASP A 55 -5.35 -5.47 -13.35
CA ASP A 55 -4.08 -5.13 -14.00
C ASP A 55 -3.35 -6.39 -14.47
N ASP A 56 -2.08 -6.24 -14.88
CA ASP A 56 -1.23 -7.34 -15.35
C ASP A 56 -0.99 -8.45 -14.29
N TYR A 57 -1.36 -8.19 -13.03
CA TYR A 57 -1.18 -9.08 -11.89
C TYR A 57 -2.48 -9.65 -11.33
N GLY A 58 -3.62 -9.40 -11.99
CA GLY A 58 -4.92 -9.96 -11.64
C GLY A 58 -5.91 -8.91 -11.14
N LYS A 59 -7.00 -9.36 -10.52
CA LYS A 59 -7.99 -8.42 -9.98
C LYS A 59 -7.51 -7.75 -8.70
N PHE A 60 -7.99 -6.53 -8.50
CA PHE A 60 -7.64 -5.71 -7.36
C PHE A 60 -8.36 -6.21 -6.10
N GLY A 61 -7.59 -6.46 -5.02
CA GLY A 61 -8.12 -6.78 -3.69
C GLY A 61 -8.92 -8.07 -3.58
N GLU A 62 -8.80 -9.02 -4.52
CA GLU A 62 -9.41 -10.35 -4.38
C GLU A 62 -8.89 -11.05 -3.11
N ASP A 63 -7.61 -10.89 -2.78
CA ASP A 63 -6.96 -11.42 -1.57
C ASP A 63 -7.51 -10.80 -0.27
N LEU A 64 -7.97 -9.55 -0.29
CA LEU A 64 -8.67 -8.95 0.84
C LEU A 64 -10.03 -9.61 1.13
N LEU A 65 -10.63 -10.24 0.11
CA LEU A 65 -11.93 -10.92 0.17
C LEU A 65 -11.80 -12.42 0.44
N GLU A 66 -10.58 -12.96 0.50
CA GLU A 66 -10.33 -14.36 0.81
C GLU A 66 -10.63 -14.67 2.27
N THR A 67 -10.82 -15.95 2.58
CA THR A 67 -10.98 -16.39 3.97
C THR A 67 -9.59 -16.56 4.59
N ASN A 68 -9.42 -16.14 5.85
CA ASN A 68 -8.16 -16.34 6.58
C ASN A 68 -7.75 -17.81 6.58
N ALA A 69 -6.44 -18.06 6.57
CA ALA A 69 -5.88 -19.42 6.57
C ALA A 69 -6.33 -20.27 7.78
N ASP A 70 -6.66 -19.62 8.89
CA ASP A 70 -7.18 -20.24 10.12
C ASP A 70 -8.72 -20.43 10.14
N GLY A 71 -9.41 -19.99 9.08
CA GLY A 71 -10.87 -20.07 8.95
C GLY A 71 -11.66 -19.02 9.76
N SER A 72 -10.99 -18.04 10.39
CA SER A 72 -11.61 -17.07 11.32
C SER A 72 -12.54 -16.02 10.68
N GLY A 73 -12.62 -15.95 9.36
CA GLY A 73 -13.41 -14.93 8.66
C GLY A 73 -12.75 -14.53 7.34
N LYS A 74 -13.14 -13.37 6.79
CA LYS A 74 -12.44 -12.79 5.64
C LYS A 74 -11.09 -12.19 6.05
N TYR A 75 -10.18 -12.00 5.10
CA TYR A 75 -8.84 -11.46 5.36
C TYR A 75 -8.91 -10.04 5.90
N ALA A 76 -9.78 -9.23 5.29
CA ALA A 76 -10.03 -7.87 5.72
C ALA A 76 -11.51 -7.60 5.98
N GLU A 77 -11.75 -6.66 6.87
CA GLU A 77 -13.05 -6.10 7.20
C GLU A 77 -12.98 -4.57 7.14
N VAL A 78 -14.14 -3.92 7.21
CA VAL A 78 -14.26 -2.47 7.25
C VAL A 78 -14.82 -2.08 8.61
N ALA A 79 -14.04 -1.28 9.33
CA ALA A 79 -14.41 -0.69 10.60
C ALA A 79 -14.98 0.71 10.36
N TYR A 80 -16.17 0.96 10.89
CA TYR A 80 -16.88 2.24 10.72
C TYR A 80 -16.73 3.06 11.99
N TYR A 81 -16.08 4.21 11.88
CA TYR A 81 -15.83 5.11 13.01
C TYR A 81 -16.71 6.34 12.86
N ARG A 82 -17.61 6.56 13.81
CA ARG A 82 -18.39 7.80 13.90
C ARG A 82 -17.48 8.91 14.42
N ILE A 83 -17.30 9.97 13.65
CA ILE A 83 -16.44 11.11 13.99
C ILE A 83 -17.23 12.38 14.32
N ALA A 84 -18.52 12.40 13.96
CA ALA A 84 -19.44 13.47 14.31
C ALA A 84 -20.84 12.91 14.58
N ILE A 85 -21.52 13.52 15.53
CA ILE A 85 -22.93 13.29 15.84
C ILE A 85 -23.79 14.09 14.87
N GLY A 86 -24.83 13.46 14.32
CA GLY A 86 -25.76 14.06 13.38
C GLY A 86 -27.10 14.36 14.03
N GLU A 87 -27.46 15.63 14.12
CA GLU A 87 -28.76 16.05 14.63
C GLU A 87 -29.65 16.56 13.52
N LYS A 88 -30.88 16.06 13.45
CA LYS A 88 -31.83 16.51 12.45
C LYS A 88 -32.25 17.95 12.74
N ASP A 89 -32.12 18.82 11.75
CA ASP A 89 -32.62 20.18 11.88
C ASP A 89 -34.15 20.19 11.91
N SER A 90 -34.73 20.92 12.86
CA SER A 90 -36.19 20.98 13.03
C SER A 90 -36.89 21.90 12.03
N ALA A 91 -36.16 22.88 11.48
CA ALA A 91 -36.66 23.89 10.56
C ALA A 91 -36.40 23.52 9.09
N TYR A 92 -35.33 22.77 8.82
CA TYR A 92 -34.88 22.43 7.47
C TYR A 92 -34.72 20.91 7.26
N ASP A 93 -34.87 20.45 6.03
CA ASP A 93 -34.62 19.05 5.67
C ASP A 93 -33.12 18.76 5.49
N THR A 94 -32.37 18.91 6.59
CA THR A 94 -30.92 18.73 6.69
C THR A 94 -30.53 18.17 8.06
N TYR A 95 -29.25 17.85 8.22
CA TYR A 95 -28.63 17.50 9.49
C TYR A 95 -27.50 18.47 9.82
N ASN A 96 -27.35 18.75 11.10
CA ASN A 96 -26.22 19.47 11.69
C ASN A 96 -25.24 18.44 12.26
N TRP A 97 -23.95 18.78 12.29
CA TRP A 97 -22.89 17.87 12.71
C TRP A 97 -22.10 18.49 13.87
N GLU A 98 -21.90 17.72 14.93
CA GLU A 98 -21.05 18.07 16.08
C GLU A 98 -19.92 17.04 16.20
N LEU A 99 -18.66 17.47 16.24
CA LEU A 99 -17.54 16.51 16.36
C LEU A 99 -17.58 15.82 17.73
N ILE A 100 -17.13 14.58 17.76
CA ILE A 100 -16.87 13.90 19.04
C ILE A 100 -15.74 14.61 19.80
N ASP A 101 -15.71 14.42 21.13
CA ASP A 101 -14.74 15.07 22.03
C ASP A 101 -13.29 14.89 21.57
N GLU A 102 -12.92 13.71 21.05
CA GLU A 102 -11.56 13.43 20.57
C GLU A 102 -11.16 14.26 19.35
N LEU A 103 -12.11 14.90 18.67
CA LEU A 103 -11.93 15.70 17.47
C LEU A 103 -12.40 17.15 17.65
N SER A 104 -12.77 17.59 18.85
CA SER A 104 -13.30 18.95 19.11
C SER A 104 -12.38 20.08 18.63
N ASP A 105 -11.07 19.84 18.54
CA ASP A 105 -10.10 20.83 18.05
C ASP A 105 -10.19 21.06 16.52
N GLN A 106 -10.95 20.22 15.80
CA GLN A 106 -11.11 20.28 14.35
C GLN A 106 -12.40 21.00 13.89
N GLU A 107 -13.12 21.69 14.78
CA GLU A 107 -14.40 22.37 14.45
C GLU A 107 -14.31 23.35 13.28
N ASN A 108 -13.21 24.12 13.20
CA ASN A 108 -12.95 25.00 12.07
C ASN A 108 -12.79 24.22 10.76
N LEU A 109 -12.15 23.05 10.84
CA LEU A 109 -11.92 22.19 9.69
C LEU A 109 -13.22 21.50 9.26
N LEU A 110 -14.06 21.06 10.21
CA LEU A 110 -15.41 20.58 9.95
C LEU A 110 -16.23 21.64 9.22
N THR A 111 -16.21 22.89 9.70
CA THR A 111 -16.90 24.01 9.04
C THR A 111 -16.46 24.16 7.59
N LEU A 112 -15.15 24.23 7.33
CA LEU A 112 -14.62 24.36 5.97
C LEU A 112 -14.99 23.15 5.09
N ALA A 113 -14.92 21.93 5.64
CA ALA A 113 -15.26 20.70 4.93
C ALA A 113 -16.75 20.68 4.53
N LEU A 114 -17.64 21.07 5.44
CA LEU A 114 -19.08 21.15 5.18
C LEU A 114 -19.45 22.26 4.19
N GLU A 115 -18.63 23.30 4.09
CA GLU A 115 -18.78 24.39 3.11
C GLU A 115 -18.13 24.07 1.74
N GLY A 116 -17.51 22.91 1.59
CA GLY A 116 -16.76 22.53 0.36
C GLY A 116 -15.57 23.46 0.08
N LYS A 117 -14.93 23.99 1.13
CA LYS A 117 -13.83 24.94 1.02
C LYS A 117 -12.47 24.26 1.15
N GLN A 118 -11.44 24.99 0.75
CA GLN A 118 -10.05 24.61 0.99
C GLN A 118 -9.54 25.17 2.32
N THR A 119 -8.53 24.51 2.89
CA THR A 119 -7.74 25.04 3.99
C THR A 119 -6.89 26.24 3.54
N SER A 120 -6.28 26.94 4.49
CA SER A 120 -5.33 28.02 4.20
C SER A 120 -4.13 27.58 3.34
N GLU A 121 -3.81 26.28 3.34
CA GLU A 121 -2.76 25.68 2.51
C GLU A 121 -3.24 25.31 1.10
N GLY A 122 -4.50 25.60 0.75
CA GLY A 122 -5.10 25.26 -0.54
C GLY A 122 -5.42 23.78 -0.71
N LYS A 123 -5.44 23.00 0.38
CA LYS A 123 -5.87 21.59 0.39
C LYS A 123 -7.37 21.50 0.58
N ASP A 124 -8.00 20.47 0.04
CA ASP A 124 -9.42 20.21 0.27
C ASP A 124 -9.67 19.95 1.77
N ALA A 125 -10.55 20.73 2.42
CA ALA A 125 -10.77 20.63 3.86
C ALA A 125 -11.43 19.30 4.26
N TYR A 126 -12.20 18.69 3.37
CA TYR A 126 -12.85 17.40 3.59
C TYR A 126 -11.83 16.27 3.67
N GLU A 127 -10.87 16.26 2.73
CA GLU A 127 -9.77 15.30 2.73
C GLU A 127 -8.85 15.49 3.95
N VAL A 128 -8.57 16.73 4.33
CA VAL A 128 -7.76 17.01 5.53
C VAL A 128 -8.49 16.56 6.80
N LEU A 129 -9.80 16.78 6.92
CA LEU A 129 -10.58 16.31 8.08
C LEU A 129 -10.57 14.78 8.18
N ALA A 130 -10.75 14.10 7.05
CA ALA A 130 -10.68 12.64 6.98
C ALA A 130 -9.32 12.11 7.43
N ALA A 131 -8.23 12.76 7.02
CA ALA A 131 -6.87 12.40 7.42
C ALA A 131 -6.61 12.67 8.92
N GLU A 132 -7.03 13.80 9.47
CA GLU A 132 -6.87 14.10 10.90
C GLU A 132 -7.68 13.12 11.78
N ALA A 133 -8.93 12.84 11.39
CA ALA A 133 -9.74 11.84 12.09
C ALA A 133 -9.11 10.44 12.02
N THR A 134 -8.48 10.08 10.90
CA THR A 134 -7.74 8.81 10.76
C THR A 134 -6.57 8.72 11.74
N LYS A 135 -5.80 9.80 11.94
CA LYS A 135 -4.71 9.82 12.94
C LYS A 135 -5.23 9.58 14.36
N VAL A 136 -6.39 10.15 14.72
CA VAL A 136 -7.00 9.93 16.03
C VAL A 136 -7.48 8.49 16.18
N ILE A 137 -8.09 7.90 15.13
CA ILE A 137 -8.46 6.48 15.09
C ILE A 137 -7.22 5.58 15.28
N LEU A 138 -6.12 5.88 14.56
CA LEU A 138 -4.86 5.13 14.65
C LEU A 138 -4.20 5.24 16.03
N SER A 139 -4.48 6.30 16.80
CA SER A 139 -4.05 6.41 18.19
C SER A 139 -4.84 5.53 19.17
N GLY A 140 -5.90 4.87 18.70
CA GLY A 140 -6.75 3.98 19.50
C GLY A 140 -7.74 4.69 20.42
N LYS A 141 -7.92 6.01 20.28
CA LYS A 141 -8.82 6.81 21.11
C LYS A 141 -10.29 6.66 20.75
N ILE A 142 -10.59 6.31 19.50
CA ILE A 142 -11.96 6.15 18.99
C ILE A 142 -12.18 4.65 18.74
N THR A 143 -13.35 4.14 19.16
CA THR A 143 -13.76 2.77 18.88
C THR A 143 -14.72 2.72 17.69
N PRO A 144 -14.68 1.68 16.85
CA PRO A 144 -15.58 1.58 15.72
C PRO A 144 -17.01 1.27 16.18
N SER A 145 -17.99 1.92 15.57
CA SER A 145 -19.41 1.67 15.77
C SER A 145 -19.86 0.33 15.17
N ALA A 146 -19.17 -0.14 14.13
CA ALA A 146 -19.40 -1.44 13.53
C ALA A 146 -18.14 -1.96 12.83
N LYS A 147 -18.05 -3.28 12.66
CA LYS A 147 -17.09 -3.95 11.78
C LYS A 147 -17.81 -4.98 10.94
N VAL A 148 -17.66 -4.93 9.62
CA VAL A 148 -18.24 -5.93 8.71
C VAL A 148 -17.28 -6.26 7.57
N ALA A 149 -17.39 -7.48 7.03
CA ALA A 149 -16.64 -7.85 5.84
C ALA A 149 -17.01 -6.97 4.64
N PHE A 150 -16.05 -6.77 3.72
CA PHE A 150 -16.30 -6.10 2.46
C PHE A 150 -17.51 -6.69 1.71
N GLY A 151 -18.31 -5.80 1.10
CA GLY A 151 -19.52 -6.15 0.36
C GLY A 151 -20.71 -6.55 1.23
N LYS A 152 -20.58 -6.50 2.57
CA LYS A 152 -21.69 -6.68 3.50
C LYS A 152 -22.22 -5.34 4.01
N ASN A 153 -23.52 -5.32 4.29
CA ASN A 153 -24.15 -4.18 4.93
C ASN A 153 -23.81 -4.21 6.42
N THR A 154 -23.58 -3.05 7.02
CA THR A 154 -23.66 -2.89 8.48
C THR A 154 -25.09 -3.13 8.95
N ASP A 155 -25.24 -3.42 10.24
CA ASP A 155 -26.51 -3.11 10.91
C ASP A 155 -26.81 -1.59 10.80
N ALA A 156 -28.04 -1.21 11.09
CA ALA A 156 -28.41 0.20 11.06
C ALA A 156 -27.61 0.99 12.12
N LEU A 157 -26.97 2.07 11.68
CA LEU A 157 -26.15 2.98 12.48
C LEU A 157 -26.92 4.29 12.74
N PRO A 158 -26.59 5.00 13.84
CA PRO A 158 -27.17 6.30 14.14
C PRO A 158 -26.67 7.39 13.17
N ALA A 159 -27.35 8.54 13.17
CA ALA A 159 -27.01 9.66 12.30
C ALA A 159 -25.62 10.22 12.62
N GLY A 160 -24.71 10.32 11.65
CA GLY A 160 -23.38 10.85 11.91
C GLY A 160 -22.54 11.01 10.65
N LEU A 161 -21.35 11.61 10.83
CA LEU A 161 -20.26 11.51 9.87
C LEU A 161 -19.37 10.34 10.25
N TYR A 162 -19.06 9.49 9.28
CA TYR A 162 -18.33 8.25 9.47
C TYR A 162 -17.10 8.17 8.57
N LEU A 163 -16.03 7.59 9.11
CA LEU A 163 -14.94 7.03 8.31
C LEU A 163 -15.13 5.53 8.17
N ALA A 164 -15.05 5.04 6.94
CA ALA A 164 -14.94 3.61 6.63
C ALA A 164 -13.45 3.26 6.52
N VAL A 165 -12.92 2.54 7.50
CA VAL A 165 -11.50 2.23 7.62
C VAL A 165 -11.29 0.72 7.39
N PRO A 166 -10.71 0.32 6.25
CA PRO A 166 -10.26 -1.05 6.04
C PRO A 166 -9.25 -1.48 7.09
N VAL A 167 -9.45 -2.67 7.66
CA VAL A 167 -8.54 -3.28 8.64
C VAL A 167 -8.39 -4.77 8.36
N LYS A 168 -7.23 -5.33 8.67
CA LYS A 168 -7.07 -6.79 8.71
C LYS A 168 -7.94 -7.33 9.84
N THR A 169 -8.69 -8.40 9.56
CA THR A 169 -9.64 -8.97 10.52
C THR A 169 -8.91 -9.40 11.80
N GLY A 170 -9.45 -8.98 12.95
CA GLY A 170 -8.85 -9.25 14.25
C GLY A 170 -7.69 -8.32 14.66
N GLU A 171 -7.26 -7.40 13.79
CA GLU A 171 -6.20 -6.44 14.08
C GLU A 171 -6.75 -5.00 14.24
N ALA A 172 -5.95 -4.14 14.87
CA ALA A 172 -6.18 -2.70 14.87
C ALA A 172 -5.77 -2.09 13.51
N PRO A 173 -6.35 -0.94 13.11
CA PRO A 173 -5.91 -0.24 11.90
C PRO A 173 -4.42 0.12 12.00
N LYS A 174 -3.70 0.02 10.88
CA LYS A 174 -2.28 0.36 10.77
C LYS A 174 -2.11 1.59 9.90
N ALA A 175 -1.20 2.47 10.31
CA ALA A 175 -0.85 3.66 9.57
C ALA A 175 -0.02 3.28 8.32
N ASP A 176 -0.15 4.06 7.27
CA ASP A 176 0.87 4.11 6.23
C ASP A 176 2.12 4.84 6.75
N GLU A 177 3.30 4.29 6.48
CA GLU A 177 4.59 4.83 6.98
C GLU A 177 4.94 6.15 6.30
N GLU A 178 4.59 6.29 5.02
CA GLU A 178 4.88 7.51 4.24
C GLU A 178 3.85 8.62 4.49
N ASN A 179 2.59 8.25 4.75
CA ASN A 179 1.51 9.19 4.98
C ASN A 179 0.58 8.72 6.11
N SER A 180 0.83 9.17 7.34
CA SER A 180 0.06 8.82 8.54
C SER A 180 -1.44 9.17 8.50
N GLY A 181 -1.92 9.89 7.48
CA GLY A 181 -3.34 10.09 7.21
C GLY A 181 -4.02 8.91 6.49
N ASN A 182 -3.25 7.94 5.98
CA ASN A 182 -3.75 6.75 5.29
C ASN A 182 -3.64 5.51 6.19
N VAL A 183 -4.38 4.46 5.82
CA VAL A 183 -4.28 3.14 6.45
C VAL A 183 -3.79 2.08 5.49
N THR A 184 -3.10 1.07 6.02
CA THR A 184 -2.52 -0.03 5.24
C THR A 184 -3.05 -1.40 5.64
N ILE A 185 -3.16 -2.28 4.65
CA ILE A 185 -3.33 -3.73 4.85
C ILE A 185 -2.28 -4.45 4.02
N THR A 186 -1.40 -5.19 4.69
CA THR A 186 -0.43 -6.07 4.04
C THR A 186 -0.99 -7.47 3.93
N THR A 187 -1.02 -8.00 2.71
CA THR A 187 -1.25 -9.42 2.41
C THR A 187 0.09 -10.11 2.11
N ASN A 188 0.07 -11.38 1.71
CA ASN A 188 1.32 -12.07 1.37
C ASN A 188 2.06 -11.34 0.23
N GLU A 189 1.34 -10.94 -0.83
CA GLU A 189 1.97 -10.42 -2.03
C GLU A 189 1.85 -8.90 -2.20
N TRP A 190 0.97 -8.26 -1.44
CA TRP A 190 0.59 -6.87 -1.67
C TRP A 190 0.57 -6.05 -0.38
N VAL A 191 0.87 -4.76 -0.53
CA VAL A 191 0.57 -3.73 0.47
C VAL A 191 -0.51 -2.83 -0.14
N TYR A 192 -1.69 -2.84 0.47
CA TYR A 192 -2.80 -1.95 0.10
C TYR A 192 -2.77 -0.70 0.95
N THR A 193 -2.87 0.47 0.31
CA THR A 193 -2.95 1.77 0.99
C THR A 193 -4.29 2.43 0.67
N PHE A 194 -5.05 2.75 1.70
CA PHE A 194 -6.38 3.34 1.59
C PHE A 194 -6.35 4.80 2.02
N ALA A 195 -6.76 5.70 1.13
CA ALA A 195 -7.01 7.09 1.49
C ALA A 195 -8.36 7.20 2.21
N PRO A 196 -8.43 7.89 3.35
CA PRO A 196 -9.67 8.01 4.11
C PRO A 196 -10.67 8.88 3.36
N MET A 197 -11.95 8.53 3.49
CA MET A 197 -13.06 9.31 2.97
C MET A 197 -14.17 9.35 4.01
N LEU A 198 -14.70 10.54 4.24
CA LEU A 198 -15.85 10.73 5.10
C LEU A 198 -17.14 10.38 4.36
N TYR A 199 -18.14 9.94 5.12
CA TYR A 199 -19.47 9.62 4.62
C TYR A 199 -20.52 10.06 5.63
N SER A 200 -21.61 10.66 5.15
CA SER A 200 -22.73 11.01 6.01
C SER A 200 -23.73 9.87 6.11
N MET A 201 -24.29 9.67 7.30
CA MET A 201 -25.51 8.91 7.53
C MET A 201 -26.50 9.85 8.25
N PRO A 202 -27.67 10.17 7.68
CA PRO A 202 -28.15 9.72 6.39
C PRO A 202 -27.45 10.48 5.25
N THR A 203 -27.73 10.10 4.01
CA THR A 203 -27.20 10.80 2.82
C THR A 203 -28.25 10.92 1.74
N LYS A 204 -28.08 11.91 0.86
CA LYS A 204 -28.85 12.16 -0.37
C LYS A 204 -27.91 12.01 -1.56
N VAL A 205 -28.44 11.72 -2.75
CA VAL A 205 -27.65 11.49 -3.97
C VAL A 205 -28.31 12.19 -5.16
N LYS A 206 -27.54 13.03 -5.86
CA LYS A 206 -27.96 13.64 -7.12
C LYS A 206 -27.91 12.64 -8.28
N GLU A 207 -28.54 12.98 -9.39
CA GLU A 207 -28.51 12.17 -10.61
C GLU A 207 -27.09 11.94 -11.15
N ASP A 208 -26.15 12.86 -10.90
CA ASP A 208 -24.74 12.75 -11.28
C ASP A 208 -23.92 11.87 -10.31
N GLY A 209 -24.55 11.28 -9.30
CA GLY A 209 -23.92 10.43 -8.29
C GLY A 209 -23.23 11.19 -7.16
N SER A 210 -23.24 12.53 -7.17
CA SER A 210 -22.72 13.31 -6.05
C SER A 210 -23.58 13.13 -4.81
N ARG A 211 -22.93 13.04 -3.64
CA ARG A 211 -23.55 12.76 -2.36
C ARG A 211 -23.49 13.99 -1.46
N GLY A 212 -24.51 14.17 -0.64
CA GLY A 212 -24.61 15.30 0.29
C GLY A 212 -25.83 15.20 1.18
N THR A 213 -26.07 16.21 2.01
CA THR A 213 -27.25 16.27 2.90
C THR A 213 -28.16 17.46 2.61
N ALA A 214 -27.75 18.35 1.69
CA ALA A 214 -28.51 19.52 1.32
C ALA A 214 -29.77 19.18 0.49
N PHE A 215 -30.73 20.10 0.47
CA PHE A 215 -32.04 19.92 -0.15
C PHE A 215 -31.98 19.61 -1.66
N ASP A 216 -30.99 20.15 -2.37
CA ASP A 216 -30.81 19.97 -3.81
C ASP A 216 -30.24 18.59 -4.22
N PHE A 217 -29.91 17.73 -3.25
CA PHE A 217 -29.41 16.37 -3.49
C PHE A 217 -30.52 15.31 -3.63
N GLY A 218 -31.79 15.73 -3.70
CA GLY A 218 -32.93 14.82 -3.84
C GLY A 218 -33.40 14.22 -2.50
N PRO A 219 -34.19 13.13 -2.53
CA PRO A 219 -34.68 12.50 -1.31
C PRO A 219 -33.53 11.81 -0.56
N TRP A 220 -33.71 11.67 0.76
CA TRP A 220 -32.84 10.81 1.56
C TRP A 220 -32.82 9.38 0.97
N ILE A 221 -31.63 8.78 0.90
CA ILE A 221 -31.54 7.34 0.59
C ILE A 221 -32.38 6.59 1.64
N PRO A 222 -33.24 5.64 1.22
CA PRO A 222 -34.06 4.86 2.14
C PRO A 222 -33.25 4.22 3.27
N ASN A 223 -33.77 4.42 4.47
CA ASN A 223 -33.19 4.07 5.76
C ASN A 223 -33.49 2.60 6.15
N ASP A 224 -33.25 1.64 5.25
CA ASP A 224 -33.48 0.22 5.55
C ASP A 224 -32.25 -0.66 5.31
N THR A 225 -32.26 -1.86 5.90
CA THR A 225 -31.15 -2.82 5.80
C THR A 225 -30.97 -3.40 4.39
N THR A 226 -31.88 -3.09 3.46
CA THR A 226 -31.82 -3.54 2.07
C THR A 226 -31.18 -2.50 1.14
N THR A 227 -31.15 -1.22 1.54
CA THR A 227 -30.59 -0.10 0.78
C THR A 227 -29.43 0.53 1.55
N ALA A 228 -28.23 0.00 1.36
CA ALA A 228 -27.03 0.55 1.99
C ALA A 228 -26.43 1.71 1.20
N VAL A 229 -25.82 2.65 1.89
CA VAL A 229 -24.94 3.65 1.27
C VAL A 229 -23.69 2.93 0.75
N GLU A 230 -23.61 2.79 -0.57
CA GLU A 230 -22.47 2.13 -1.22
C GLU A 230 -21.24 3.02 -1.30
N ILE A 231 -20.14 2.48 -0.79
CA ILE A 231 -18.82 3.10 -0.74
C ILE A 231 -17.87 2.22 -1.54
N ILE A 232 -17.20 2.80 -2.53
CA ILE A 232 -16.11 2.13 -3.24
C ILE A 232 -14.81 2.66 -2.66
N THR A 233 -13.97 1.78 -2.12
CA THR A 233 -12.67 2.18 -1.57
C THR A 233 -11.77 2.75 -2.66
N LYS A 234 -11.08 3.86 -2.36
CA LYS A 234 -9.95 4.36 -3.15
C LYS A 234 -8.67 3.80 -2.55
N ALA A 235 -8.15 2.74 -3.17
CA ALA A 235 -6.97 2.06 -2.70
C ALA A 235 -5.87 2.08 -3.76
N GLY A 236 -4.64 2.34 -3.33
CA GLY A 236 -3.44 1.94 -4.06
C GLY A 236 -3.04 0.53 -3.63
N ARG A 237 -2.30 -0.18 -4.49
CA ARG A 237 -1.56 -1.38 -4.08
C ARG A 237 -0.16 -1.34 -4.65
N ASP A 238 0.80 -1.78 -3.86
CA ASP A 238 2.18 -2.01 -4.25
C ASP A 238 2.62 -3.42 -3.85
N PHE A 239 3.72 -3.90 -4.43
CA PHE A 239 4.26 -5.20 -4.06
C PHE A 239 4.68 -5.23 -2.60
N ASN A 240 4.35 -6.31 -1.91
CA ASN A 240 5.07 -6.69 -0.71
C ASN A 240 6.43 -7.28 -1.13
N TYR A 241 7.50 -6.80 -0.51
CA TYR A 241 8.87 -7.15 -0.89
C TYR A 241 9.49 -8.11 0.12
N GLY A 242 10.18 -9.13 -0.39
CA GLY A 242 11.03 -10.03 0.36
C GLY A 242 12.48 -9.93 -0.05
N LYS A 243 13.27 -10.88 0.46
CA LYS A 243 14.70 -11.01 0.20
C LYS A 243 15.08 -12.46 -0.07
N ILE A 244 16.17 -12.67 -0.80
CA ILE A 244 16.82 -13.96 -1.01
C ILE A 244 18.30 -13.86 -0.59
N ALA A 245 18.79 -14.86 0.13
CA ALA A 245 20.21 -15.00 0.45
C ALA A 245 20.89 -15.84 -0.64
N ILE A 246 21.98 -15.34 -1.20
CA ILE A 246 22.87 -16.14 -2.04
C ILE A 246 23.99 -16.64 -1.14
N GLU A 247 24.07 -17.96 -0.96
CA GLU A 247 25.13 -18.61 -0.19
C GLU A 247 26.14 -19.23 -1.12
N LYS A 248 27.42 -18.87 -0.94
CA LYS A 248 28.52 -19.40 -1.72
C LYS A 248 29.49 -20.14 -0.81
N THR A 249 29.75 -21.41 -1.12
CA THR A 249 30.81 -22.20 -0.48
C THR A 249 31.98 -22.40 -1.43
N LEU A 250 33.15 -21.92 -1.03
CA LEU A 250 34.43 -22.17 -1.70
C LEU A 250 35.18 -23.28 -0.96
N LEU A 251 35.30 -24.46 -1.58
CA LEU A 251 35.87 -25.64 -0.93
C LEU A 251 37.38 -25.53 -0.72
N THR A 252 38.09 -25.09 -1.76
CA THR A 252 39.53 -24.80 -1.71
C THR A 252 39.85 -23.52 -2.48
N TYR A 253 41.00 -22.92 -2.19
CA TYR A 253 41.36 -21.55 -2.56
C TYR A 253 42.70 -21.49 -3.29
N GLU A 254 42.75 -20.79 -4.43
CA GLU A 254 44.01 -20.41 -5.08
C GLU A 254 44.60 -19.18 -4.41
N THR A 255 45.85 -19.28 -3.97
CA THR A 255 46.47 -18.26 -3.10
C THR A 255 47.12 -17.09 -3.84
N LYS A 256 47.10 -17.10 -5.18
CA LYS A 256 47.76 -16.06 -5.99
C LYS A 256 46.86 -14.86 -6.28
N ASP A 257 45.58 -15.10 -6.55
CA ASP A 257 44.58 -14.08 -6.89
C ASP A 257 43.27 -14.35 -6.14
N ASN A 258 42.64 -13.32 -5.58
CA ASN A 258 41.34 -13.43 -4.92
C ASN A 258 40.24 -13.67 -5.98
N PRO A 259 39.46 -14.77 -5.93
CA PRO A 259 38.40 -15.01 -6.87
C PRO A 259 37.19 -14.11 -6.62
N ILE A 260 36.58 -13.71 -7.72
CA ILE A 260 35.26 -13.06 -7.76
C ILE A 260 34.25 -14.02 -8.41
N PHE A 261 33.08 -14.12 -7.79
CA PHE A 261 31.92 -14.84 -8.31
C PHE A 261 30.81 -13.83 -8.61
N VAL A 262 30.14 -13.95 -9.75
CA VAL A 262 29.09 -13.01 -10.17
C VAL A 262 27.79 -13.75 -10.40
N TYR A 263 26.72 -13.21 -9.84
CA TYR A 263 25.37 -13.77 -9.87
C TYR A 263 24.41 -12.80 -10.54
N ASP A 264 23.70 -13.27 -11.55
CA ASP A 264 22.55 -12.59 -12.14
C ASP A 264 21.27 -13.05 -11.44
N VAL A 265 20.51 -12.09 -10.91
CA VAL A 265 19.28 -12.33 -10.14
C VAL A 265 18.12 -11.73 -10.91
N ILE A 266 17.24 -12.60 -11.43
CA ILE A 266 16.05 -12.19 -12.18
C ILE A 266 14.82 -12.73 -11.46
N ALA A 267 13.86 -11.85 -11.13
CA ALA A 267 12.56 -12.29 -10.64
C ALA A 267 11.46 -12.00 -11.67
N LYS A 268 10.62 -13.01 -11.91
CA LYS A 268 9.47 -12.91 -12.79
C LYS A 268 8.17 -13.19 -12.04
N LYS A 269 7.15 -12.37 -12.29
CA LYS A 269 5.79 -12.56 -11.80
C LYS A 269 4.85 -12.54 -13.00
N ASN A 270 4.01 -13.57 -13.14
CA ASN A 270 3.14 -13.78 -14.31
C ASN A 270 3.88 -13.67 -15.66
N GLY A 271 5.13 -14.14 -15.72
CA GLY A 271 5.97 -14.09 -16.92
C GLY A 271 6.64 -12.74 -17.20
N VAL A 272 6.33 -11.68 -16.44
CA VAL A 272 6.93 -10.36 -16.55
C VAL A 272 8.11 -10.24 -15.60
N THR A 273 9.26 -9.73 -16.09
CA THR A 273 10.41 -9.41 -15.22
C THR A 273 10.06 -8.21 -14.34
N VAL A 274 10.01 -8.44 -13.03
CA VAL A 274 9.69 -7.43 -12.01
C VAL A 274 10.91 -7.01 -11.20
N TYR A 275 12.00 -7.79 -11.28
CA TYR A 275 13.28 -7.48 -10.64
C TYR A 275 14.44 -8.01 -11.50
N SER A 276 15.54 -7.24 -11.55
CA SER A 276 16.80 -7.65 -12.16
C SER A 276 17.94 -6.94 -11.46
N ASN A 277 18.92 -7.70 -10.97
CA ASN A 277 20.11 -7.18 -10.34
C ASN A 277 21.29 -8.13 -10.56
N VAL A 278 22.51 -7.60 -10.49
CA VAL A 278 23.75 -8.39 -10.55
C VAL A 278 24.53 -8.12 -9.27
N VAL A 279 24.94 -9.18 -8.59
CA VAL A 279 25.74 -9.10 -7.37
C VAL A 279 26.99 -9.95 -7.48
N SER A 280 28.03 -9.58 -6.74
CA SER A 280 29.30 -10.31 -6.73
C SER A 280 29.80 -10.58 -5.32
N MET A 281 30.60 -11.63 -5.18
CA MET A 281 31.28 -11.99 -3.93
C MET A 281 32.77 -12.23 -4.18
N ASN A 282 33.62 -11.66 -3.33
CA ASN A 282 35.07 -11.83 -3.35
C ASN A 282 35.50 -12.68 -2.15
N PHE A 283 36.31 -13.70 -2.39
CA PHE A 283 36.88 -14.52 -1.32
C PHE A 283 38.37 -14.21 -1.14
N GLU A 284 38.81 -14.22 0.12
CA GLU A 284 40.24 -14.10 0.49
C GLU A 284 40.80 -15.42 1.06
N GLU A 285 39.92 -16.39 1.28
CA GLU A 285 40.23 -17.73 1.75
C GLU A 285 39.10 -18.72 1.36
N ALA A 286 39.32 -20.02 1.57
CA ALA A 286 38.25 -21.01 1.44
C ALA A 286 37.23 -20.85 2.59
N GLY A 287 35.96 -21.14 2.33
CA GLY A 287 34.91 -20.97 3.33
C GLY A 287 33.53 -20.70 2.73
N GLN A 288 32.63 -20.17 3.54
CA GLN A 288 31.29 -19.78 3.10
C GLN A 288 31.11 -18.26 3.25
N GLN A 289 30.50 -17.64 2.26
CA GLN A 289 30.03 -16.26 2.33
C GLN A 289 28.56 -16.19 1.89
N THR A 290 27.87 -15.16 2.35
CA THR A 290 26.46 -14.91 2.03
C THR A 290 26.28 -13.45 1.63
N VAL A 291 25.47 -13.19 0.62
CA VAL A 291 24.99 -11.85 0.26
C VAL A 291 23.47 -11.85 0.20
N GLU A 292 22.83 -10.87 0.84
CA GLU A 292 21.38 -10.68 0.77
C GLU A 292 21.01 -9.79 -0.42
N VAL A 293 19.95 -10.19 -1.12
CA VAL A 293 19.35 -9.44 -2.23
C VAL A 293 17.90 -9.15 -1.86
N ASP A 294 17.59 -7.88 -1.63
CA ASP A 294 16.30 -7.40 -1.13
C ASP A 294 15.42 -6.78 -2.25
N LYS A 295 14.25 -6.27 -1.84
CA LYS A 295 13.28 -5.58 -2.70
C LYS A 295 12.79 -6.42 -3.88
N ILE A 296 12.69 -7.74 -3.66
CA ILE A 296 12.13 -8.66 -4.65
C ILE A 296 10.64 -8.88 -4.33
N PRO A 297 9.71 -8.68 -5.28
CA PRO A 297 8.29 -8.92 -5.03
C PRO A 297 8.01 -10.35 -4.55
N VAL A 298 7.26 -10.50 -3.46
CA VAL A 298 6.78 -11.80 -2.97
C VAL A 298 5.86 -12.46 -4.00
N GLY A 299 5.94 -13.78 -4.10
CA GLY A 299 5.25 -14.59 -5.12
C GLY A 299 5.92 -14.56 -6.49
N ALA A 300 7.00 -13.79 -6.69
CA ALA A 300 7.79 -13.88 -7.91
C ALA A 300 8.64 -15.16 -7.92
N THR A 301 8.79 -15.74 -9.10
CA THR A 301 9.80 -16.79 -9.33
C THR A 301 11.16 -16.12 -9.54
N VAL A 302 12.06 -16.32 -8.58
CA VAL A 302 13.43 -15.82 -8.59
C VAL A 302 14.33 -16.87 -9.22
N THR A 303 15.17 -16.46 -10.15
CA THR A 303 16.24 -17.26 -10.74
C THR A 303 17.56 -16.57 -10.47
N VAL A 304 18.44 -17.25 -9.74
CA VAL A 304 19.82 -16.83 -9.48
C VAL A 304 20.72 -17.68 -10.37
N THR A 305 21.53 -17.03 -11.21
CA THR A 305 22.49 -17.69 -12.09
C THR A 305 23.89 -17.25 -11.77
N GLU A 306 24.79 -18.17 -11.44
CA GLU A 306 26.22 -17.87 -11.39
C GLU A 306 26.75 -17.72 -12.83
N VAL A 307 26.85 -16.47 -13.28
CA VAL A 307 27.26 -16.12 -14.64
C VAL A 307 28.77 -16.04 -14.79
N TYR A 308 29.50 -15.86 -13.68
CA TYR A 308 30.95 -15.92 -13.65
C TYR A 308 31.44 -16.63 -12.38
N SER A 309 32.25 -17.66 -12.58
CA SER A 309 32.68 -18.57 -11.52
C SER A 309 34.14 -18.39 -11.09
N GLY A 310 34.83 -17.38 -11.62
CA GLY A 310 36.28 -17.31 -11.53
C GLY A 310 36.96 -18.21 -12.57
N HIS A 311 38.12 -17.80 -13.07
CA HIS A 311 38.80 -18.47 -14.19
C HIS A 311 39.51 -19.79 -13.80
N SER A 312 39.75 -19.98 -12.50
CA SER A 312 40.48 -21.10 -11.90
C SER A 312 39.58 -22.02 -11.05
N TYR A 313 38.26 -21.93 -11.21
CA TYR A 313 37.32 -22.60 -10.31
C TYR A 313 36.25 -23.35 -11.10
N GLU A 314 35.92 -24.54 -10.60
CA GLU A 314 34.86 -25.38 -11.14
C GLU A 314 33.65 -25.36 -10.19
N ILE A 315 32.46 -25.23 -10.76
CA ILE A 315 31.21 -25.29 -10.00
C ILE A 315 30.91 -26.75 -9.65
N LYS A 316 30.57 -27.01 -8.39
CA LYS A 316 30.19 -28.31 -7.84
C LYS A 316 28.69 -28.34 -7.53
N GLY A 317 28.04 -29.50 -7.70
CA GLY A 317 26.63 -29.68 -7.34
C GLY A 317 25.86 -30.62 -8.27
N GLY A 318 24.52 -30.51 -8.24
CA GLY A 318 23.57 -31.33 -9.01
C GLY A 318 23.52 -31.03 -10.52
N GLU A 319 22.44 -31.44 -11.21
CA GLU A 319 22.35 -31.44 -12.68
C GLU A 319 22.52 -30.05 -13.36
N ASN A 320 22.20 -28.96 -12.66
CA ASN A 320 22.47 -27.60 -13.15
C ASN A 320 22.98 -26.71 -11.99
N PRO A 321 24.24 -26.87 -11.57
CA PRO A 321 24.73 -26.24 -10.34
C PRO A 321 24.96 -24.73 -10.49
N ARG A 322 24.74 -24.19 -11.71
CA ARG A 322 24.85 -22.76 -12.02
C ARG A 322 23.57 -21.98 -11.80
N VAL A 323 22.42 -22.66 -11.66
CA VAL A 323 21.12 -21.99 -11.64
C VAL A 323 20.31 -22.52 -10.47
N VAL A 324 19.83 -21.61 -9.64
CA VAL A 324 18.86 -21.90 -8.59
C VAL A 324 17.59 -21.10 -8.87
N THR A 325 16.45 -21.79 -8.87
CA THR A 325 15.14 -21.16 -9.06
C THR A 325 14.24 -21.48 -7.88
N ALA A 326 13.63 -20.45 -7.30
CA ALA A 326 12.71 -20.57 -6.18
C ALA A 326 11.53 -19.58 -6.32
N ALA A 327 10.37 -19.94 -5.77
CA ALA A 327 9.30 -18.97 -5.55
C ALA A 327 9.63 -18.18 -4.29
N LEU A 328 9.57 -16.85 -4.35
CA LEU A 328 9.88 -16.02 -3.20
C LEU A 328 8.70 -16.00 -2.23
N GLU A 329 8.95 -16.40 -0.98
CA GLU A 329 8.00 -16.31 0.12
C GLU A 329 8.41 -15.24 1.14
N ILE A 330 7.51 -14.85 2.04
CA ILE A 330 7.88 -14.05 3.22
C ILE A 330 8.54 -14.99 4.23
N SER A 331 9.84 -15.22 4.05
CA SER A 331 10.63 -16.09 4.90
C SER A 331 12.11 -15.70 4.82
N ASP A 332 12.85 -15.99 5.89
CA ASP A 332 14.32 -15.93 5.88
C ASP A 332 14.94 -17.18 5.22
N GLU A 333 14.14 -18.18 4.85
CA GLU A 333 14.60 -19.44 4.25
C GLU A 333 14.76 -19.39 2.72
N ASN A 334 14.56 -18.22 2.10
CA ASN A 334 14.83 -18.03 0.68
C ASN A 334 16.36 -18.06 0.43
N ILE A 335 16.91 -19.24 0.14
CA ILE A 335 18.35 -19.44 -0.06
C ILE A 335 18.65 -19.97 -1.46
N ALA A 336 19.59 -19.33 -2.16
CA ALA A 336 20.22 -19.81 -3.38
C ALA A 336 21.67 -20.22 -3.09
N ALA A 337 21.90 -21.53 -2.93
CA ALA A 337 23.21 -22.07 -2.56
C ALA A 337 24.03 -22.50 -3.78
N PHE A 338 25.30 -22.12 -3.79
CA PHE A 338 26.30 -22.43 -4.81
C PHE A 338 27.58 -22.94 -4.17
N SER A 339 28.30 -23.85 -4.84
CA SER A 339 29.59 -24.33 -4.36
C SER A 339 30.59 -24.42 -5.50
N ASN A 340 31.80 -23.89 -5.29
CA ASN A 340 32.91 -24.04 -6.24
C ASN A 340 34.14 -24.61 -5.54
N ASP A 341 35.00 -25.24 -6.34
CA ASP A 341 36.29 -25.76 -5.92
C ASP A 341 37.39 -25.23 -6.84
N TYR A 342 38.59 -25.06 -6.30
CA TYR A 342 39.75 -24.71 -7.10
C TYR A 342 40.10 -25.90 -8.03
N ASP A 343 40.24 -25.63 -9.34
CA ASP A 343 40.50 -26.69 -10.34
C ASP A 343 41.99 -27.04 -10.48
N HIS A 344 42.85 -26.47 -9.63
CA HIS A 344 44.31 -26.61 -9.64
C HIS A 344 45.00 -26.02 -10.88
N THR A 345 44.33 -25.10 -11.58
CA THR A 345 44.92 -24.35 -12.71
C THR A 345 45.08 -22.87 -12.35
N PHE A 346 46.20 -22.26 -12.73
CA PHE A 346 46.37 -20.82 -12.59
C PHE A 346 46.24 -20.16 -13.95
N HIS A 347 45.16 -19.39 -14.13
CA HIS A 347 44.91 -18.68 -15.39
C HIS A 347 44.99 -17.15 -15.28
N GLY A 348 45.25 -16.61 -14.08
CA GLY A 348 45.23 -15.18 -13.80
C GLY A 348 43.82 -14.57 -13.94
N GLY A 349 43.46 -13.61 -13.09
CA GLY A 349 42.17 -12.95 -13.23
C GLY A 349 41.93 -11.81 -12.24
N GLY A 350 41.15 -10.82 -12.67
CA GLY A 350 40.66 -9.72 -11.83
C GLY A 350 39.25 -9.32 -12.25
N GLY A 351 38.45 -8.83 -11.29
CA GLY A 351 37.09 -8.35 -11.52
C GLY A 351 36.99 -6.83 -11.35
N ILE A 352 36.05 -6.21 -12.06
CA ILE A 352 35.64 -4.82 -11.81
C ILE A 352 34.14 -4.84 -11.52
N GLU A 353 33.73 -4.43 -10.33
CA GLU A 353 32.32 -4.19 -10.00
C GLU A 353 31.96 -2.75 -10.43
N ASN A 354 31.06 -2.62 -11.41
CA ASN A 354 30.45 -1.33 -11.74
C ASN A 354 29.05 -1.27 -11.10
N ARG A 355 28.90 -0.42 -10.09
CA ARG A 355 27.61 -0.16 -9.44
C ARG A 355 26.99 1.13 -9.97
N PHE A 356 25.74 1.05 -10.40
CA PHE A 356 24.93 2.23 -10.78
C PHE A 356 23.76 2.35 -9.81
N THR A 357 23.71 3.43 -9.05
CA THR A 357 22.54 3.79 -8.25
C THR A 357 21.71 4.81 -9.02
N LYS A 358 20.39 4.67 -8.98
CA LYS A 358 19.47 5.67 -9.52
C LYS A 358 18.99 6.51 -8.34
N GLU A 359 19.50 7.74 -8.23
CA GLU A 359 18.87 8.75 -7.37
C GLU A 359 17.65 9.33 -8.09
N ASP A 360 16.58 9.60 -7.34
CA ASP A 360 15.33 10.09 -7.88
C ASP A 360 15.52 11.42 -8.62
N GLY A 361 15.39 11.37 -9.95
CA GLY A 361 15.18 12.54 -10.80
C GLY A 361 16.36 13.01 -11.67
N ASN A 362 17.57 12.46 -11.54
CA ASN A 362 18.71 12.81 -12.42
C ASN A 362 19.47 11.57 -12.95
N ALA A 363 20.24 11.78 -14.03
CA ALA A 363 20.89 10.72 -14.81
C ALA A 363 21.88 9.87 -14.00
N PHE A 364 22.09 8.63 -14.46
CA PHE A 364 23.06 7.67 -13.90
C PHE A 364 24.43 8.30 -13.69
N GLU A 365 24.90 8.37 -12.44
CA GLU A 365 26.30 8.68 -12.14
C GLU A 365 27.06 7.38 -11.82
N PRO A 366 28.18 7.10 -12.50
CA PRO A 366 29.01 5.94 -12.18
C PRO A 366 29.75 6.16 -10.87
N VAL A 367 29.54 5.29 -9.87
CA VAL A 367 30.44 5.19 -8.72
C VAL A 367 31.60 4.29 -9.10
N ARG A 368 32.79 4.86 -9.29
CA ARG A 368 34.03 4.09 -9.42
C ARG A 368 34.55 3.76 -8.02
N SER A 369 34.45 2.50 -7.60
CA SER A 369 35.36 2.01 -6.56
C SER A 369 36.76 1.95 -7.16
N LYS A 370 37.70 2.64 -6.52
CA LYS A 370 39.10 2.67 -6.90
C LYS A 370 39.80 1.65 -6.01
N GLU A 371 39.97 0.42 -6.50
CA GLU A 371 40.94 -0.49 -5.92
C GLU A 371 42.00 -0.81 -6.96
N ALA A 372 43.24 -0.67 -6.49
CA ALA A 372 44.41 -0.35 -7.26
C ALA A 372 45.01 -1.60 -7.90
N TRP A 373 45.51 -1.42 -9.12
CA TRP A 373 46.53 -2.29 -9.68
C TRP A 373 47.87 -1.92 -9.05
N GLU A 374 48.47 -2.86 -8.34
CA GLU A 374 49.93 -3.13 -8.34
C GLU A 374 50.17 -4.61 -8.07
#